data_AF-A0A7C2TEV9-F1
#
_entry.id   AF-A0A7C2TEV9-F1
#
_cell.length_a   1.000
_cell.length_b   1.000
_cell.length_c   1.000
_cell.angle_alpha   90.00
_cell.angle_beta   90.00
_cell.angle_gamma   90.00
#
_symmetry.space_group_name_H-M   'P 1'
#
loop_
_entity.id
_entity.type
_entity.pdbx_description
1 polymer ?
#
loop_
_entity_poly.entity_id
_entity_poly.type
_entity_poly.pdbx_seq_one_letter_code
_entity_poly.pdbx_strand_id
1 'polypeptide(L)'
;MQRDLPQEDDRETYQVQPKAPCSVTLLIIGVLIFTSTSLIRGVQALLQWEFLQELLPISPLYLALSGFLWGAAGLPLIVGLVKGRRWALRFTLAAVLAYSIYYWLDRLLLTSDRGESNWLFAIVLNLLLLLLVSWIQSRPRVKAFFGVSHDRQPKNQSIK
;
A
#
# COMPACT_ATOMS: atom_id res chain seq x y z
N MET A 1 21.97 57.81 24.19
CA MET A 1 22.90 56.87 23.52
C MET A 1 22.21 55.50 23.56
N GLN A 2 21.29 55.29 22.61
CA GLN A 2 20.45 54.11 22.48
C GLN A 2 21.33 53.01 21.87
N ARG A 3 21.55 51.90 22.58
CA ARG A 3 22.18 50.71 22.00
C ARG A 3 21.11 49.99 21.18
N ASP A 4 21.21 50.06 19.87
CA ASP A 4 20.49 49.18 18.96
C ASP A 4 20.93 47.74 19.25
N LEU A 5 20.06 47.00 19.94
CA LEU A 5 20.22 45.56 20.08
C LEU A 5 19.90 44.95 18.70
N PRO A 6 20.77 44.07 18.16
CA PRO A 6 20.49 43.36 16.92
C PRO A 6 19.18 42.60 17.05
N GLN A 7 18.30 42.76 16.06
CA GLN A 7 17.06 42.01 15.94
C GLN A 7 17.33 40.51 16.02
N GLU A 8 16.50 39.79 16.78
CA GLU A 8 16.33 38.34 16.72
C GLU A 8 15.91 37.91 15.29
N ASP A 9 16.84 37.88 14.33
CA ASP A 9 16.62 37.42 12.95
C ASP A 9 17.12 35.97 12.74
N ASP A 10 17.15 35.17 13.79
CA ASP A 10 17.65 33.78 13.71
C ASP A 10 16.61 32.77 14.19
N ARG A 11 15.31 33.12 14.09
CA ARG A 11 14.28 32.08 14.01
C ARG A 11 14.30 31.51 12.60
N GLU A 12 15.43 30.91 12.23
CA GLU A 12 15.41 29.71 11.42
C GLU A 12 14.50 28.74 12.17
N THR A 13 13.21 28.81 11.87
CA THR A 13 12.29 27.72 12.12
C THR A 13 12.89 26.54 11.38
N TYR A 14 13.73 25.77 12.08
CA TYR A 14 14.08 24.41 11.75
C TYR A 14 12.73 23.70 11.62
N GLN A 15 12.22 23.68 10.39
CA GLN A 15 11.11 22.84 9.97
C GLN A 15 11.67 21.43 10.11
N VAL A 16 11.64 20.90 11.35
CA VAL A 16 11.97 19.52 11.64
C VAL A 16 11.02 18.71 10.77
N GLN A 17 11.52 18.24 9.62
CA GLN A 17 10.72 17.47 8.69
C GLN A 17 10.07 16.36 9.51
N PRO A 18 8.73 16.29 9.56
CA PRO A 18 8.05 15.34 10.41
C PRO A 18 8.52 13.95 10.00
N LYS A 19 9.31 13.33 10.88
CA LYS A 19 9.95 12.03 10.67
C LYS A 19 8.86 11.07 10.21
N ALA A 20 9.04 10.48 9.02
CA ALA A 20 8.03 9.59 8.44
C ALA A 20 7.64 8.54 9.50
N PRO A 21 6.36 8.48 9.90
CA PRO A 21 5.96 7.61 11.00
C PRO A 21 6.30 6.17 10.64
N CYS A 22 6.85 5.41 11.59
CA CYS A 22 7.27 4.02 11.39
C CYS A 22 6.20 3.14 10.69
N SER A 23 4.92 3.44 10.94
CA SER A 23 3.78 2.79 10.28
C SER A 23 3.73 2.98 8.76
N VAL A 24 4.17 4.14 8.23
CA VAL A 24 4.27 4.40 6.78
C VAL A 24 5.42 3.60 6.20
N THR A 25 6.56 3.51 6.89
CA THR A 25 7.68 2.66 6.47
C THR A 25 7.26 1.20 6.40
N LEU A 26 6.50 0.72 7.39
CA LEU A 26 5.98 -0.66 7.42
C LEU A 26 5.02 -0.94 6.25
N LEU A 27 4.17 0.03 5.91
CA LEU A 27 3.31 -0.01 4.73
C LEU A 27 4.12 -0.05 3.42
N ILE A 28 5.14 0.80 3.29
CA ILE A 28 6.04 0.82 2.13
C ILE A 28 6.73 -0.54 1.99
N ILE A 29 7.27 -1.09 3.08
CA ILE A 29 7.91 -2.41 3.08
C ILE A 29 6.90 -3.49 2.67
N GLY A 30 5.69 -3.48 3.20
CA GLY A 30 4.65 -4.44 2.83
C GLY A 30 4.30 -4.39 1.34
N VAL A 31 4.11 -3.18 0.80
CA VAL A 31 3.84 -2.98 -0.63
C VAL A 31 5.06 -3.36 -1.48
N LEU A 32 6.27 -3.09 -1.01
CA LEU A 32 7.51 -3.46 -1.69
C LEU A 32 7.62 -4.98 -1.82
N ILE A 33 7.46 -5.71 -0.71
CA ILE A 33 7.45 -7.18 -0.70
C ILE A 33 6.39 -7.69 -1.67
N PHE A 34 5.16 -7.18 -1.57
CA PHE A 34 4.06 -7.57 -2.45
C PHE A 34 4.38 -7.36 -3.94
N THR A 35 4.95 -6.20 -4.28
CA THR A 35 5.35 -5.84 -5.64
C THR A 35 6.45 -6.76 -6.15
N SER A 36 7.48 -6.99 -5.33
CA SER A 36 8.58 -7.90 -5.65
C SER A 36 8.10 -9.33 -5.85
N THR A 37 7.26 -9.86 -4.96
CA THR A 37 6.70 -11.21 -5.11
C THR A 37 5.83 -11.34 -6.36
N SER A 38 5.05 -10.31 -6.71
CA SER A 38 4.22 -10.30 -7.92
C SER A 38 5.05 -10.28 -9.20
N LEU A 39 6.12 -9.49 -9.23
CA LEU A 39 7.09 -9.47 -10.34
C LEU A 39 7.82 -10.81 -10.48
N ILE A 40 8.32 -11.36 -9.37
CA ILE A 40 8.97 -12.68 -9.37
C ILE A 40 8.01 -13.74 -9.89
N ARG A 41 6.73 -13.72 -9.47
CA ARG A 41 5.71 -14.63 -9.99
C ARG A 41 5.52 -14.49 -11.50
N GLY A 42 5.46 -13.26 -12.01
CA GLY A 42 5.33 -13.00 -13.45
C GLY A 42 6.54 -13.50 -14.25
N VAL A 43 7.75 -13.26 -13.74
CA VAL A 43 9.00 -13.72 -14.37
C VAL A 43 9.12 -15.24 -14.30
N GLN A 44 8.80 -15.87 -13.16
CA GLN A 44 8.81 -17.33 -13.04
C GLN A 44 7.80 -17.98 -13.97
N ALA A 45 6.64 -17.38 -14.19
CA ALA A 45 5.66 -17.87 -15.15
C ALA A 45 6.21 -17.88 -16.59
N LEU A 46 7.05 -16.90 -16.95
CA LEU A 46 7.74 -16.86 -18.24
C LEU A 46 8.90 -17.86 -18.33
N LEU A 47 9.68 -18.00 -17.25
CA LEU A 47 10.83 -18.91 -17.23
C LEU A 47 10.41 -20.39 -17.21
N GLN A 48 9.30 -20.71 -16.55
CA GLN A 48 8.78 -22.07 -16.42
C GLN A 48 7.59 -22.32 -17.35
N TRP A 49 7.51 -21.58 -18.45
CA TRP A 49 6.36 -21.58 -19.35
C TRP A 49 5.94 -22.99 -19.80
N GLU A 50 6.89 -23.83 -20.22
CA GLU A 50 6.61 -25.19 -20.67
C GLU A 50 6.19 -26.12 -19.52
N PHE A 51 6.87 -26.04 -18.38
CA PHE A 51 6.52 -26.81 -17.19
C PHE A 51 5.12 -26.47 -16.66
N LEU A 52 4.72 -25.20 -16.75
CA LEU A 52 3.40 -24.73 -16.34
C LEU A 52 2.29 -25.14 -17.31
N GLN A 53 2.57 -25.26 -18.61
CA GLN A 53 1.59 -25.78 -19.58
C GLN A 53 1.24 -27.25 -19.31
N GLU A 54 2.21 -28.06 -18.88
CA GLU A 54 1.98 -29.48 -18.60
C GLU A 54 1.29 -29.73 -17.26
N LEU A 55 1.53 -28.87 -16.26
CA LEU A 55 1.12 -29.14 -14.88
C LEU A 55 -0.19 -28.45 -14.45
N LEU A 56 -0.53 -27.31 -15.08
CA LEU A 56 -1.71 -26.51 -14.71
C LEU A 56 -2.74 -26.47 -15.84
N PRO A 57 -4.04 -26.61 -15.53
CA PRO A 57 -5.11 -26.43 -16.50
C PRO A 57 -5.33 -24.96 -16.93
N ILE A 58 -4.53 -24.02 -16.41
CA ILE A 58 -4.67 -22.58 -16.66
C ILE A 58 -3.47 -22.09 -17.48
N SER A 59 -3.75 -21.22 -18.47
CA SER A 59 -2.72 -20.65 -19.34
C SER A 59 -1.62 -19.94 -18.52
N PRO A 60 -0.32 -20.29 -18.71
CA PRO A 60 0.80 -19.59 -18.09
C PRO A 60 0.81 -18.08 -18.39
N LEU A 61 0.21 -17.69 -19.51
CA LEU A 61 0.01 -16.29 -19.90
C LEU A 61 -0.80 -15.51 -18.88
N TYR A 62 -1.82 -16.13 -18.26
CA TYR A 62 -2.61 -15.50 -17.19
C TYR A 62 -1.76 -15.23 -15.94
N LEU A 63 -0.90 -16.18 -15.55
CA LEU A 63 -0.01 -16.02 -14.40
C LEU A 63 1.05 -14.94 -14.62
N ALA A 64 1.60 -14.87 -15.85
CA ALA A 64 2.53 -13.82 -16.23
C ALA A 64 1.85 -12.45 -16.21
N LEU A 65 0.70 -12.31 -16.89
CA LEU A 65 -0.06 -11.05 -16.95
C LEU A 65 -0.50 -10.57 -15.58
N SER A 66 -1.00 -11.46 -14.71
CA SER A 66 -1.44 -11.05 -13.39
C SER A 66 -0.26 -10.63 -12.51
N GLY A 67 0.87 -11.34 -12.55
CA GLY A 67 2.10 -10.94 -11.85
C GLY A 67 2.61 -9.57 -12.30
N PHE A 68 2.65 -9.32 -13.60
CA PHE A 68 3.03 -8.02 -14.14
C PHE A 68 2.03 -6.91 -13.80
N LEU A 69 0.72 -7.18 -13.89
CA LEU A 69 -0.32 -6.22 -13.56
C LEU A 69 -0.25 -5.79 -12.09
N TRP A 70 -0.10 -6.74 -11.18
CA TRP A 70 0.02 -6.47 -9.74
C TRP A 70 1.36 -5.80 -9.39
N GLY A 71 2.45 -6.19 -10.05
CA GLY A 71 3.74 -5.52 -9.94
C GLY A 71 3.69 -4.07 -10.41
N ALA A 72 3.09 -3.83 -11.59
CA ALA A 72 2.92 -2.50 -12.15
C ALA A 72 1.98 -1.63 -11.31
N ALA A 73 0.92 -2.21 -10.72
CA ALA A 73 0.02 -1.50 -9.81
C ALA A 73 0.69 -1.15 -8.46
N GLY A 74 1.68 -1.93 -8.01
CA GLY A 74 2.44 -1.68 -6.79
C GLY A 74 3.36 -0.45 -6.88
N LEU A 75 3.95 -0.19 -8.05
CA LEU A 75 4.83 0.96 -8.29
C LEU A 75 4.20 2.34 -7.99
N PRO A 76 3.05 2.73 -8.59
CA PRO A 76 2.40 4.00 -8.28
C PRO A 76 1.92 4.08 -6.83
N LEU A 77 1.66 2.92 -6.20
CA LEU A 77 1.33 2.81 -4.79
C LEU A 77 2.53 3.22 -3.93
N ILE A 78 3.72 2.64 -4.16
CA ILE A 78 4.96 3.00 -3.47
C ILE A 78 5.25 4.49 -3.62
N VAL A 79 5.19 5.01 -4.86
CA VAL A 79 5.43 6.44 -5.13
C VAL A 79 4.42 7.33 -4.40
N GLY A 80 3.14 6.93 -4.36
CA GLY A 80 2.09 7.65 -3.65
C GLY A 80 2.30 7.67 -2.14
N LEU A 81 2.76 6.54 -1.56
CA LEU A 81 3.07 6.42 -0.13
C LEU A 81 4.30 7.25 0.26
N VAL A 82 5.38 7.17 -0.51
CA VAL A 82 6.61 7.94 -0.28
C VAL A 82 6.35 9.44 -0.38
N LYS A 83 5.52 9.87 -1.35
CA LYS A 83 5.14 11.27 -1.51
C LYS A 83 4.07 11.76 -0.52
N GLY A 84 3.58 10.91 0.39
CA GLY A 84 2.57 11.31 1.37
C GLY A 84 1.27 11.83 0.73
N ARG A 85 0.87 11.33 -0.45
CA ARG A 85 -0.34 11.80 -1.15
C ARG A 85 -1.62 11.21 -0.57
N ARG A 86 -2.65 12.02 -0.35
CA ARG A 86 -3.97 11.59 0.18
C ARG A 86 -4.62 10.46 -0.63
N TRP A 87 -4.38 10.40 -1.95
CA TRP A 87 -4.91 9.30 -2.77
C TRP A 87 -4.33 7.95 -2.38
N ALA A 88 -3.10 7.92 -1.85
CA ALA A 88 -2.35 6.69 -1.61
C ALA A 88 -3.07 5.79 -0.61
N LEU A 89 -3.73 6.37 0.39
CA LEU A 89 -4.54 5.65 1.37
C LEU A 89 -5.73 4.93 0.69
N ARG A 90 -6.51 5.67 -0.11
CA ARG A 90 -7.65 5.12 -0.86
C ARG A 90 -7.19 4.05 -1.85
N PHE A 91 -6.09 4.30 -2.56
CA PHE A 91 -5.55 3.39 -3.55
C PHE A 91 -5.01 2.11 -2.91
N THR A 92 -4.38 2.20 -1.74
CA THR A 92 -3.94 1.02 -0.95
C THR A 92 -5.14 0.18 -0.52
N LEU A 93 -6.21 0.81 -0.02
CA LEU A 93 -7.44 0.11 0.35
C LEU A 93 -8.09 -0.59 -0.86
N ALA A 94 -8.21 0.12 -1.97
CA ALA A 94 -8.73 -0.44 -3.22
C ALA A 94 -7.86 -1.60 -3.72
N ALA A 95 -6.53 -1.48 -3.67
CA ALA A 95 -5.60 -2.53 -4.09
C ALA A 95 -5.70 -3.78 -3.20
N VAL A 96 -5.79 -3.63 -1.88
CA VAL A 96 -5.93 -4.78 -0.97
C VAL A 96 -7.27 -5.48 -1.18
N LEU A 97 -8.36 -4.72 -1.38
CA LEU A 97 -9.67 -5.31 -1.70
C LEU A 97 -9.66 -6.05 -3.04
N ALA A 98 -9.12 -5.41 -4.08
CA ALA A 98 -9.00 -6.01 -5.40
C ALA A 98 -8.13 -7.26 -5.37
N TYR A 99 -7.02 -7.24 -4.62
CA TYR A 99 -6.15 -8.40 -4.46
C TYR A 99 -6.83 -9.52 -3.69
N SER A 100 -7.63 -9.19 -2.67
CA SER A 100 -8.42 -10.18 -1.93
C SER A 100 -9.43 -10.87 -2.85
N ILE A 101 -10.18 -10.10 -3.65
CA ILE A 101 -11.12 -10.66 -4.64
C ILE A 101 -10.39 -11.52 -5.67
N TYR A 102 -9.27 -11.03 -6.22
CA TYR A 102 -8.43 -11.77 -7.15
C TYR A 102 -7.95 -13.09 -6.55
N TYR A 103 -7.47 -13.09 -5.30
CA TYR A 103 -7.02 -14.29 -4.60
C TYR A 103 -8.13 -15.33 -4.47
N TRP A 104 -9.34 -14.90 -4.14
CA TRP A 104 -10.50 -15.80 -4.05
C TRP A 104 -10.90 -16.36 -5.42
N LEU A 105 -10.86 -15.55 -6.48
CA LEU A 105 -11.10 -16.02 -7.85
C LEU A 105 -10.04 -17.03 -8.29
N ASP A 106 -8.75 -16.71 -8.11
CA ASP A 106 -7.61 -17.59 -8.42
C ASP A 106 -7.81 -18.94 -7.70
N ARG A 107 -8.17 -18.89 -6.41
CA ARG A 107 -8.40 -20.10 -5.60
C ARG A 107 -9.62 -20.90 -6.04
N LEU A 108 -10.75 -20.26 -6.36
CA LEU A 108 -11.95 -20.93 -6.88
C LEU A 108 -11.68 -21.60 -8.23
N LEU A 109 -10.87 -20.98 -9.08
CA LEU A 109 -10.51 -21.52 -10.39
C LEU A 109 -9.46 -22.64 -10.32
N LEU A 110 -8.54 -22.58 -9.35
CA LEU A 110 -7.41 -23.51 -9.21
C LEU A 110 -7.66 -24.69 -8.26
N THR A 111 -8.64 -24.63 -7.35
CA THR A 111 -8.84 -25.63 -6.28
C THR A 111 -9.90 -26.67 -6.63
N SER A 112 -10.03 -27.06 -7.89
CA SER A 112 -11.06 -28.02 -8.32
C SER A 112 -10.80 -29.46 -7.86
N ASP A 113 -9.56 -29.87 -7.59
CA ASP A 113 -9.25 -31.30 -7.37
C ASP A 113 -8.18 -31.65 -6.31
N ARG A 114 -7.51 -30.68 -5.68
CA ARG A 114 -6.48 -30.97 -4.66
C ARG A 114 -7.00 -30.65 -3.26
N GLY A 115 -7.68 -31.63 -2.68
CA GLY A 115 -8.09 -31.66 -1.27
C GLY A 115 -6.90 -31.40 -0.33
N GLU A 116 -7.18 -30.89 0.87
CA GLU A 116 -6.23 -30.34 1.87
C GLU A 116 -5.91 -28.84 1.69
N SER A 117 -6.80 -28.08 1.05
CA SER A 117 -6.67 -26.62 0.99
C SER A 117 -7.09 -25.99 2.33
N ASN A 118 -6.12 -25.50 3.13
CA ASN A 118 -6.32 -24.79 4.40
C ASN A 118 -7.10 -23.46 4.20
N TRP A 119 -8.41 -23.56 3.94
CA TRP A 119 -9.29 -22.43 3.59
C TRP A 119 -9.46 -21.48 4.78
N LEU A 120 -9.56 -22.04 5.98
CA LEU A 120 -9.73 -21.30 7.23
C LEU A 120 -8.50 -20.45 7.54
N PHE A 121 -7.29 -21.00 7.36
CA PHE A 121 -6.04 -20.25 7.51
C PHE A 121 -5.98 -19.06 6.55
N ALA A 122 -6.38 -19.26 5.29
CA ALA A 122 -6.34 -18.19 4.30
C ALA A 122 -7.38 -17.11 4.54
N ILE A 123 -8.60 -17.45 4.98
CA ILE A 123 -9.59 -16.46 5.43
C ILE A 123 -9.01 -15.64 6.58
N VAL A 124 -8.50 -16.30 7.61
CA VAL A 124 -7.96 -15.63 8.80
C VAL A 124 -6.79 -14.73 8.43
N LEU A 125 -5.85 -15.21 7.61
CA LEU A 125 -4.71 -14.42 7.16
C LEU A 125 -5.14 -13.22 6.30
N ASN A 126 -6.11 -13.39 5.40
CA ASN A 126 -6.61 -12.31 4.55
C ASN A 126 -7.34 -11.23 5.37
N LEU A 127 -8.20 -11.64 6.30
CA LEU A 127 -8.87 -10.73 7.24
C LEU A 127 -7.86 -10.02 8.15
N LEU A 128 -6.85 -10.73 8.65
CA LEU A 128 -5.80 -10.15 9.47
C LEU A 128 -5.02 -9.08 8.70
N LEU A 129 -4.67 -9.34 7.44
CA LEU A 129 -4.00 -8.37 6.57
C LEU A 129 -4.87 -7.14 6.31
N LEU A 130 -6.15 -7.34 5.97
CA LEU A 130 -7.12 -6.26 5.77
C LEU A 130 -7.26 -5.40 7.03
N LEU A 131 -7.41 -6.03 8.20
CA LEU A 131 -7.51 -5.35 9.48
C LEU A 131 -6.22 -4.60 9.81
N LEU A 132 -5.06 -5.21 9.58
CA LEU A 132 -3.76 -4.58 9.83
C LEU A 132 -3.56 -3.35 8.95
N VAL A 133 -3.89 -3.44 7.65
CA VAL A 133 -3.82 -2.30 6.73
C VAL A 133 -4.80 -1.20 7.15
N SER A 134 -6.05 -1.54 7.42
CA SER A 134 -7.07 -0.58 7.87
C SER A 134 -6.70 0.07 9.22
N TRP A 135 -6.12 -0.71 10.14
CA TRP A 135 -5.65 -0.23 11.43
C TRP A 135 -4.48 0.74 11.30
N ILE A 136 -3.50 0.42 10.46
CA ILE A 136 -2.35 1.29 10.17
C ILE A 136 -2.83 2.61 9.57
N GLN A 137 -3.73 2.58 8.57
CA GLN A 137 -4.28 3.79 7.96
C GLN A 137 -5.16 4.61 8.92
N SER A 138 -5.80 3.96 9.90
CA SER A 138 -6.64 4.63 10.89
C SER A 138 -5.85 5.44 11.91
N ARG A 139 -4.52 5.23 12.02
CA ARG A 139 -3.69 5.97 12.97
C ARG A 139 -3.69 7.48 12.65
N PRO A 140 -4.00 8.35 13.63
CA PRO A 140 -4.09 9.79 13.41
C PRO A 140 -2.76 10.43 12.98
N ARG A 141 -1.62 9.82 13.34
CA ARG A 141 -0.28 10.24 12.87
C ARG A 141 -0.11 10.08 11.35
N VAL A 142 -0.73 9.06 10.77
CA VAL A 142 -0.75 8.84 9.32
C VAL A 142 -1.62 9.90 8.67
N LYS A 143 -2.85 10.10 9.15
CA LYS A 143 -3.76 11.15 8.65
C LYS A 143 -3.15 12.56 8.73
N ALA A 144 -2.38 12.86 9.78
CA ALA A 144 -1.65 14.12 9.93
C ALA A 144 -0.52 14.28 8.91
N PHE A 145 0.26 13.23 8.63
CA PHE A 145 1.31 13.24 7.60
C PHE A 145 0.74 13.44 6.19
N PHE A 146 -0.41 12.84 5.90
CA PHE A 146 -1.14 13.04 4.64
C PHE A 146 -1.94 14.37 4.60
N GLY A 147 -1.79 15.24 5.59
CA GLY A 147 -2.40 16.57 5.65
C GLY A 147 -3.91 16.58 5.86
N VAL A 148 -4.56 15.45 6.20
CA VAL A 148 -6.03 15.33 6.32
C VAL A 148 -6.59 16.13 7.51
N SER A 149 -5.75 16.49 8.49
CA SER A 149 -6.18 17.19 9.71
C SER A 149 -6.43 18.70 9.57
N HIS A 150 -6.16 19.31 8.40
CA HIS A 150 -6.34 20.76 8.21
C HIS A 150 -7.70 21.18 7.61
N ASP A 151 -8.57 20.24 7.22
CA ASP A 151 -9.90 20.56 6.65
C ASP A 151 -10.99 20.82 7.72
N ARG A 152 -10.63 20.93 9.01
CA ARG A 152 -11.54 21.39 10.09
C ARG A 152 -11.04 22.66 10.77
N GLN A 153 -10.63 23.66 10.00
CA GLN A 153 -10.76 25.04 10.46
C GLN A 153 -12.16 25.49 10.05
N PRO A 154 -13.15 25.59 10.96
CA PRO A 154 -14.42 26.22 10.62
C PRO A 154 -14.10 27.66 10.22
N LYS A 155 -14.27 27.94 8.93
CA LYS A 155 -14.26 29.28 8.35
C LYS A 155 -15.49 30.03 8.86
N ASN A 156 -15.49 30.39 10.15
CA ASN A 156 -16.50 31.28 10.70
C ASN A 156 -15.98 32.02 11.94
N GLN A 157 -15.15 33.03 11.70
CA GLN A 157 -15.14 34.20 12.57
C GLN A 157 -14.72 35.42 11.78
N SER A 158 -15.55 36.46 11.90
CA SER A 158 -15.34 37.85 11.47
C SER A 158 -15.56 38.17 9.99
N ILE A 159 -16.84 38.24 9.58
CA ILE A 159 -17.27 39.37 8.76
C ILE A 159 -18.54 39.98 9.37
N LYS A 160 -18.34 41.20 9.89
CA LYS A 160 -19.28 42.29 10.21
C LYS A 160 -20.19 42.14 11.43
#